data_AF-A0A6A6KSF2-F1
#
_entry.id   AF-A0A6A6KSF2-F1
#
_cell.length_a   1.000
_cell.length_b   1.000
_cell.length_c   1.000
_cell.angle_alpha   90.00
_cell.angle_beta   90.00
_cell.angle_gamma   90.00
#
_symmetry.space_group_name_H-M   'P 1'
#
loop_
_entity.id
_entity.type
_entity.pdbx_description
1 polymer ?
#
loop_
_entity_poly.entity_id
_entity_poly.type
_entity_poly.pdbx_seq_one_letter_code
_entity_poly.pdbx_strand_id
1 'polypeptide(L)'
;MIRLRGLVFLDISVSRSITNDIKIHFIAPWKTWAEIPKKMKDELFGKFQGHYMWDETEEQNVHLAWDKLGKDRFHDILNRARSEMLVKHKKSDIAYLHNLGPNWMKEEVWNELVAYWSSPEWRKKSQSAKINRMITKKLGRPPNKIEVFRATHTKKGTDGVFIDGKSQRVDEDYASAIVEKYGSNSESPPIFDLDKWIEVSGGFNKGRVYGFGSSAKSQISGSSTSQSCTFVYPGSFSQPAMTQEEIQQLIDEKEP
;
A
#
# COMPACT_ATOMS: atom_id res chain seq x y z
N MET A 1 -10.99 -16.58 27.10
CA MET A 1 -10.10 -17.31 26.19
C MET A 1 -10.31 -16.76 24.78
N ILE A 2 -9.26 -16.23 24.15
CA ILE A 2 -9.34 -15.71 22.77
C ILE A 2 -9.37 -16.88 21.79
N ARG A 3 -10.00 -16.67 20.64
CA ARG A 3 -10.12 -17.68 19.59
C ARG A 3 -9.60 -17.15 18.26
N LEU A 4 -8.99 -18.05 17.51
CA LEU A 4 -8.48 -17.82 16.18
C LEU A 4 -9.33 -18.55 15.14
N ARG A 5 -9.42 -17.95 13.94
CA ARG A 5 -9.82 -18.65 12.71
C ARG A 5 -8.71 -18.46 11.69
N GLY A 6 -7.82 -19.45 11.58
CA GLY A 6 -6.53 -19.25 10.92
C GLY A 6 -5.70 -18.22 11.69
N LEU A 7 -5.12 -17.24 11.00
CA LEU A 7 -4.34 -16.14 11.62
C LEU A 7 -5.17 -14.88 11.87
N VAL A 8 -6.42 -15.04 12.29
CA VAL A 8 -7.36 -13.93 12.55
C VAL A 8 -8.01 -14.12 13.90
N PHE A 9 -7.86 -13.11 14.77
CA PHE A 9 -8.57 -13.06 16.05
C PHE A 9 -10.06 -12.80 15.82
N LEU A 10 -10.90 -13.61 16.45
CA LEU A 10 -12.35 -13.44 16.43
C LEU A 10 -12.84 -12.41 17.45
N ASP A 11 -12.02 -12.13 18.45
CA ASP A 11 -12.34 -11.15 19.49
C ASP A 11 -12.01 -9.72 19.00
N ILE A 12 -13.05 -8.90 18.87
CA ILE A 12 -12.93 -7.51 18.41
C ILE A 12 -12.11 -6.62 19.37
N SER A 13 -12.03 -6.99 20.66
CA SER A 13 -11.30 -6.22 21.67
C SER A 13 -9.79 -6.28 21.44
N VAL A 14 -9.29 -7.41 20.94
CA VAL A 14 -7.86 -7.65 20.65
C VAL A 14 -7.30 -6.58 19.73
N SER A 15 -8.04 -6.29 18.65
CA SER A 15 -7.66 -5.26 17.68
C SER A 15 -7.55 -3.87 18.31
N ARG A 16 -8.45 -3.53 19.26
CA ARG A 16 -8.46 -2.23 19.94
C ARG A 16 -7.32 -2.13 20.96
N SER A 17 -7.08 -3.18 21.73
CA SER A 17 -5.96 -3.25 22.69
C SER A 17 -4.63 -3.03 21.98
N ILE A 18 -4.35 -3.83 20.95
CA ILE A 18 -3.10 -3.73 20.17
C ILE A 18 -2.94 -2.32 19.58
N THR A 19 -4.02 -1.70 19.09
CA THR A 19 -3.97 -0.33 18.57
C THR A 19 -3.54 0.68 19.64
N ASN A 20 -4.11 0.56 20.84
CA ASN A 20 -3.80 1.45 21.95
C ASN A 20 -2.37 1.23 22.45
N ASP A 21 -1.95 -0.02 22.58
CA ASP A 21 -0.60 -0.37 23.00
C ASP A 21 0.45 0.19 22.03
N ILE A 22 0.22 0.04 20.72
CA ILE A 22 1.10 0.62 19.69
C ILE A 22 1.19 2.14 19.82
N LYS A 23 0.06 2.84 20.05
CA LYS A 23 0.05 4.30 20.18
C LYS A 23 0.81 4.77 21.43
N ILE A 24 0.60 4.12 22.57
CA ILE A 24 1.24 4.48 23.84
C ILE A 24 2.76 4.30 23.76
N HIS A 25 3.22 3.27 23.04
CA HIS A 25 4.64 2.97 22.88
C HIS A 25 5.29 3.60 21.63
N PHE A 26 4.59 4.51 20.94
CA PHE A 26 5.11 5.16 19.74
C PHE A 26 6.11 6.27 20.09
N ILE A 27 7.39 5.91 20.27
CA ILE A 27 8.43 6.82 20.75
C ILE A 27 9.42 7.30 19.68
N ALA A 28 9.41 6.72 18.48
CA ALA A 28 10.34 7.03 17.40
C ALA A 28 9.62 6.97 16.03
N PRO A 29 10.16 7.62 14.98
CA PRO A 29 9.49 7.79 13.69
C PRO A 29 9.60 6.56 12.80
N TRP A 30 9.18 5.41 13.31
CA TRP A 30 9.13 4.17 12.55
C TRP A 30 8.16 4.31 11.39
N LYS A 31 8.64 4.02 10.19
CA LYS A 31 7.86 4.14 8.95
C LYS A 31 7.10 2.86 8.64
N THR A 32 7.55 1.74 9.22
CA THR A 32 6.98 0.41 9.04
C THR A 32 7.04 -0.41 10.34
N TRP A 33 6.15 -1.40 10.47
CA TRP A 33 6.17 -2.34 11.60
C TRP A 33 7.52 -3.04 11.77
N ALA A 34 8.27 -3.25 10.68
CA ALA A 34 9.57 -3.92 10.72
C ALA A 34 10.67 -3.07 11.38
N GLU A 35 10.53 -1.75 11.41
CA GLU A 35 11.51 -0.84 12.02
C GLU A 35 11.39 -0.77 13.55
N ILE A 36 10.27 -1.24 14.12
CA ILE A 36 10.11 -1.31 15.57
C ILE A 36 11.12 -2.34 16.11
N PRO A 37 11.96 -1.97 17.10
CA PRO A 37 12.92 -2.88 17.70
C PRO A 37 12.26 -4.16 18.22
N LYS A 38 12.90 -5.30 18.00
CA LYS A 38 12.39 -6.61 18.44
C LYS A 38 12.03 -6.59 19.93
N LYS A 39 12.91 -6.06 20.78
CA LYS A 39 12.67 -5.92 22.22
C LYS A 39 11.34 -5.24 22.55
N MET A 40 10.97 -4.20 21.80
CA MET A 40 9.71 -3.50 22.02
C MET A 40 8.51 -4.31 21.54
N LYS A 41 8.64 -5.06 20.45
CA LYS A 41 7.60 -6.01 20.04
C LYS A 41 7.41 -7.11 21.08
N ASP A 42 8.50 -7.63 21.63
CA ASP A 42 8.46 -8.64 22.69
C ASP A 42 7.77 -8.07 23.94
N GLU A 43 8.04 -6.81 24.33
CA GLU A 43 7.35 -6.11 25.42
C GLU A 43 5.85 -5.91 25.14
N LEU A 44 5.48 -5.51 23.92
CA LEU A 44 4.08 -5.37 23.51
C LEU A 44 3.35 -6.72 23.49
N PHE A 45 4.02 -7.79 23.08
CA PHE A 45 3.46 -9.14 23.11
C PHE A 45 3.33 -9.66 24.56
N GLY A 46 4.29 -9.36 25.43
CA GLY A 46 4.19 -9.69 26.86
C GLY A 46 3.00 -9.00 27.53
N LYS A 47 2.70 -7.74 27.16
CA LYS A 47 1.46 -7.08 27.58
C LYS A 47 0.24 -7.83 27.06
N PHE A 48 0.23 -8.16 25.77
CA PHE A 48 -0.86 -8.92 25.16
C PHE A 48 -1.12 -10.26 25.88
N GLN A 49 -0.08 -10.99 26.27
CA GLN A 49 -0.15 -12.22 27.08
C GLN A 49 -0.79 -11.98 28.47
N GLY A 50 -0.54 -10.83 29.10
CA GLY A 50 -1.16 -10.48 30.38
C GLY A 50 -2.66 -10.15 30.29
N HIS A 51 -3.15 -9.73 29.12
CA HIS A 51 -4.54 -9.33 28.91
C HIS A 51 -5.44 -10.45 28.35
N TYR A 52 -4.85 -11.44 27.67
CA TYR A 52 -5.59 -12.46 26.97
C TYR A 52 -5.06 -13.85 27.29
N MET A 53 -5.97 -14.83 27.36
CA MET A 53 -5.63 -16.23 27.59
C MET A 53 -5.99 -17.07 26.38
N TRP A 54 -5.19 -18.07 26.07
CA TRP A 54 -5.37 -19.04 25.00
C TRP A 54 -4.85 -20.42 25.41
N ASP A 55 -5.07 -21.43 24.56
CA ASP A 55 -4.52 -22.77 24.74
C ASP A 55 -3.02 -22.77 24.36
N GLU A 56 -2.17 -23.37 25.19
CA GLU A 56 -0.71 -23.41 24.97
C GLU A 56 -0.32 -24.00 23.60
N THR A 57 -1.12 -24.93 23.06
CA THR A 57 -0.89 -25.50 21.72
C THR A 57 -1.04 -24.47 20.59
N GLU A 58 -1.74 -23.37 20.84
CA GLU A 58 -1.97 -22.27 19.89
C GLU A 58 -0.94 -21.13 20.00
N GLU A 59 0.03 -21.19 20.92
CA GLU A 59 1.01 -20.11 21.19
C GLU A 59 1.64 -19.56 19.91
N GLN A 60 2.13 -20.45 19.04
CA GLN A 60 2.78 -20.04 17.79
C GLN A 60 1.80 -19.37 16.82
N ASN A 61 0.57 -19.87 16.73
CA ASN A 61 -0.47 -19.29 15.88
C ASN A 61 -0.91 -17.92 16.40
N VAL A 62 -1.04 -17.78 17.72
CA VAL A 62 -1.36 -16.51 18.39
C VAL A 62 -0.26 -15.49 18.14
N HIS A 63 1.01 -15.87 18.30
CA HIS A 63 2.13 -14.97 18.02
C HIS A 63 2.17 -14.53 16.54
N LEU A 64 1.96 -15.45 15.59
CA LEU A 64 1.89 -15.12 14.16
C LEU A 64 0.69 -14.22 13.82
N ALA A 65 -0.48 -14.51 14.39
CA ALA A 65 -1.69 -13.70 14.22
C ALA A 65 -1.50 -12.31 14.83
N TRP A 66 -0.84 -12.22 15.99
CA TRP A 66 -0.52 -10.97 16.67
C TRP A 66 0.44 -10.12 15.85
N ASP A 67 1.55 -10.67 15.36
CA ASP A 67 2.51 -9.91 14.55
C ASP A 67 1.88 -9.42 13.23
N LYS A 68 1.09 -10.28 12.58
CA LYS A 68 0.32 -9.91 11.39
C LYS A 68 -0.66 -8.78 11.68
N LEU A 69 -1.46 -8.90 12.74
CA LEU A 69 -2.42 -7.88 13.14
C LEU A 69 -1.73 -6.57 13.55
N GLY A 70 -0.60 -6.66 14.26
CA GLY A 70 0.24 -5.52 14.64
C GLY A 70 0.71 -4.75 13.40
N LYS A 71 1.21 -5.46 12.38
CA LYS A 71 1.59 -4.87 11.09
C LYS A 71 0.43 -4.13 10.42
N ASP A 72 -0.74 -4.76 10.34
CA ASP A 72 -1.93 -4.17 9.72
C ASP A 72 -2.40 -2.92 10.51
N ARG A 73 -2.43 -3.02 11.85
CA ARG A 73 -2.84 -1.92 12.73
C ARG A 73 -1.86 -0.76 12.72
N PHE A 74 -0.57 -1.03 12.69
CA PHE A 74 0.45 0.00 12.59
C PHE A 74 0.29 0.84 11.32
N HIS A 75 0.10 0.18 10.17
CA HIS A 75 -0.18 0.85 8.91
C HIS A 75 -1.45 1.70 9.00
N ASP A 76 -2.54 1.14 9.55
CA ASP A 76 -3.81 1.83 9.72
C ASP A 76 -3.70 3.05 10.65
N ILE A 77 -2.97 2.94 11.76
CA ILE A 77 -2.75 4.04 12.72
C ILE A 77 -2.10 5.22 12.03
N LEU A 78 -0.99 4.99 11.32
CA LEU A 78 -0.27 6.06 10.62
C LEU A 78 -1.10 6.65 9.49
N ASN A 79 -1.84 5.82 8.74
CA ASN A 79 -2.69 6.31 7.67
C ASN A 79 -3.85 7.16 8.20
N ARG A 80 -4.50 6.72 9.28
CA ARG A 80 -5.58 7.47 9.95
C ARG A 80 -5.07 8.77 10.53
N ALA A 81 -3.92 8.76 11.22
CA ALA A 81 -3.32 9.97 11.75
C ALA A 81 -3.11 11.01 10.65
N ARG A 82 -2.54 10.60 9.51
CA ARG A 82 -2.33 11.47 8.37
C ARG A 82 -3.63 12.04 7.81
N SER A 83 -4.62 11.19 7.55
CA SER A 83 -5.92 11.62 7.04
C SER A 83 -6.65 12.54 8.01
N GLU A 84 -6.64 12.23 9.30
CA GLU A 84 -7.27 13.02 10.36
C GLU A 84 -6.65 14.42 10.44
N MET A 85 -5.32 14.53 10.39
CA MET A 85 -4.65 15.83 10.44
C MET A 85 -4.89 16.67 9.19
N LEU A 86 -4.96 16.06 7.99
CA LEU A 86 -5.34 16.76 6.76
C LEU A 86 -6.74 17.37 6.87
N VAL A 87 -7.72 16.57 7.33
CA VAL A 87 -9.11 17.01 7.50
C VAL A 87 -9.21 18.08 8.58
N LYS A 88 -8.65 17.83 9.76
CA LYS A 88 -8.72 18.72 10.92
C LYS A 88 -8.13 20.09 10.64
N HIS A 89 -7.02 20.15 9.91
CA HIS A 89 -6.32 21.40 9.60
C HIS A 89 -6.62 21.95 8.20
N LYS A 90 -7.58 21.35 7.48
CA LYS A 90 -7.99 21.73 6.12
C LYS A 90 -6.79 21.88 5.18
N LYS A 91 -5.89 20.89 5.19
CA LYS A 91 -4.71 20.85 4.33
C LYS A 91 -4.91 19.84 3.22
N SER A 92 -4.53 20.21 2.00
CA SER A 92 -4.54 19.33 0.83
C SER A 92 -3.23 18.55 0.65
N ASP A 93 -2.11 19.11 1.13
CA ASP A 93 -0.79 18.49 1.08
C ASP A 93 -0.25 18.18 2.48
N ILE A 94 0.32 16.98 2.62
CA ILE A 94 0.97 16.44 3.82
C ILE A 94 2.16 17.32 4.24
N ALA A 95 2.84 17.98 3.29
CA ALA A 95 3.97 18.86 3.59
C ALA A 95 3.60 20.02 4.53
N TYR A 96 2.32 20.42 4.59
CA TYR A 96 1.83 21.48 5.46
C TYR A 96 1.37 20.99 6.84
N LEU A 97 1.64 19.73 7.20
CA LEU A 97 1.30 19.17 8.51
C LEU A 97 2.43 19.27 9.54
N HIS A 98 3.50 20.00 9.24
CA HIS A 98 4.59 20.24 10.20
C HIS A 98 4.04 20.92 11.45
N ASN A 99 4.36 20.41 12.63
CA ASN A 99 3.84 20.82 13.95
C ASN A 99 2.32 20.66 14.12
N LEU A 100 1.64 19.96 13.21
CA LEU A 100 0.20 19.68 13.25
C LEU A 100 -0.05 18.18 13.47
N GLY A 101 0.55 17.65 14.52
CA GLY A 101 0.53 16.23 14.85
C GLY A 101 -0.65 15.82 15.76
N PRO A 102 -0.95 14.51 15.82
CA PRO A 102 -1.89 13.97 16.81
C PRO A 102 -1.36 14.11 18.24
N ASN A 103 -2.26 14.24 19.21
CA ASN A 103 -1.92 14.39 20.63
C ASN A 103 -1.15 13.21 21.25
N TRP A 104 -1.27 12.01 20.68
CA TRP A 104 -0.61 10.80 21.18
C TRP A 104 0.82 10.62 20.63
N MET A 105 1.28 11.48 19.73
CA MET A 105 2.61 11.41 19.13
C MET A 105 3.38 12.68 19.44
N LYS A 106 4.67 12.54 19.78
CA LYS A 106 5.58 13.68 19.95
C LYS A 106 5.73 14.46 18.65
N GLU A 107 5.86 15.77 18.75
CA GLU A 107 5.95 16.67 17.61
C GLU A 107 7.15 16.35 16.71
N GLU A 108 8.31 16.07 17.31
CA GLU A 108 9.54 15.78 16.57
C GLU A 108 9.39 14.50 15.74
N VAL A 109 8.80 13.47 16.36
CA VAL A 109 8.51 12.18 15.71
C VAL A 109 7.52 12.36 14.57
N TRP A 110 6.48 13.17 14.77
CA TRP A 110 5.50 13.47 13.73
C TRP A 110 6.13 14.20 12.54
N ASN A 111 6.97 15.20 12.79
CA ASN A 111 7.61 16.00 11.76
C ASN A 111 8.55 15.15 10.88
N GLU A 112 9.29 14.21 11.47
CA GLU A 112 10.11 13.26 10.71
C GLU A 112 9.25 12.36 9.79
N LEU A 113 8.08 11.92 10.26
CA LEU A 113 7.14 11.15 9.44
C LEU A 113 6.53 12.00 8.31
N VAL A 114 6.20 13.26 8.58
CA VAL A 114 5.72 14.21 7.57
C VAL A 114 6.77 14.43 6.49
N ALA A 115 8.04 14.61 6.85
CA ALA A 115 9.14 14.72 5.90
C ALA A 115 9.26 13.46 5.03
N TYR A 116 9.18 12.28 5.64
CA TYR A 116 9.19 11.01 4.90
C TYR A 116 8.01 10.87 3.93
N TRP A 117 6.78 11.15 4.36
CA TRP A 117 5.60 11.07 3.48
C TRP A 117 5.59 12.15 2.39
N SER A 118 6.31 13.25 2.60
CA SER A 118 6.49 14.31 1.60
C SER A 118 7.58 14.00 0.58
N SER A 119 8.40 12.97 0.80
CA SER A 119 9.46 12.58 -0.15
C SER A 119 8.89 12.17 -1.51
N PRO A 120 9.56 12.54 -2.63
CA PRO A 120 9.14 12.14 -3.97
C PRO A 120 8.99 10.62 -4.14
N GLU A 121 9.90 9.85 -3.56
CA GLU A 121 9.93 8.39 -3.62
C GLU A 121 8.69 7.79 -2.96
N TRP A 122 8.33 8.29 -1.77
CA TRP A 122 7.15 7.83 -1.06
C TRP A 122 5.88 8.24 -1.78
N ARG A 123 5.77 9.49 -2.24
CA ARG A 123 4.62 10.00 -2.98
C ARG A 123 4.37 9.19 -4.25
N LYS A 124 5.43 8.89 -5.01
CA LYS A 124 5.33 8.03 -6.20
C LYS A 124 4.80 6.63 -5.85
N LYS A 125 5.38 5.98 -4.83
CA LYS A 125 4.95 4.65 -4.37
C LYS A 125 3.50 4.65 -3.89
N SER A 126 3.11 5.66 -3.11
CA SER A 126 1.75 5.83 -2.58
C SER A 126 0.73 6.04 -3.70
N GLN A 127 1.05 6.88 -4.67
CA GLN A 127 0.19 7.15 -5.82
C GLN A 127 0.01 5.91 -6.70
N SER A 128 1.08 5.14 -6.97
CA SER A 128 0.95 3.86 -7.68
C SER A 128 0.05 2.88 -6.93
N ALA A 129 0.19 2.78 -5.60
CA ALA A 129 -0.69 1.92 -4.80
C ALA A 129 -2.15 2.39 -4.82
N LYS A 130 -2.40 3.71 -4.82
CA LYS A 130 -3.75 4.28 -4.99
C LYS A 130 -4.36 3.91 -6.34
N ILE A 131 -3.62 4.12 -7.42
CA ILE A 131 -4.07 3.78 -8.78
C ILE A 131 -4.36 2.29 -8.89
N ASN A 132 -3.48 1.42 -8.37
CA ASN A 132 -3.72 -0.02 -8.37
C ASN A 132 -5.03 -0.39 -7.69
N ARG A 133 -5.33 0.18 -6.51
CA ARG A 133 -6.61 -0.06 -5.82
C ARG A 133 -7.81 0.44 -6.63
N MET A 134 -7.70 1.60 -7.26
CA MET A 134 -8.77 2.16 -8.09
C MET A 134 -9.06 1.28 -9.31
N ILE A 135 -8.03 0.81 -10.01
CA ILE A 135 -8.20 -0.07 -11.17
C ILE A 135 -8.77 -1.42 -10.73
N THR A 136 -8.26 -2.01 -9.64
CA THR A 136 -8.83 -3.26 -9.09
C THR A 136 -10.33 -3.12 -8.83
N LYS A 137 -10.75 -2.00 -8.21
CA LYS A 137 -12.17 -1.73 -7.95
C LYS A 137 -12.97 -1.57 -9.25
N LYS A 138 -12.41 -0.89 -10.26
CA LYS A 138 -13.05 -0.69 -11.57
C LYS A 138 -13.21 -1.99 -12.35
N LEU A 139 -12.20 -2.87 -12.32
CA LEU A 139 -12.18 -4.10 -13.12
C LEU A 139 -12.79 -5.30 -12.39
N GLY A 140 -12.96 -5.25 -11.06
CA GLY A 140 -13.35 -6.41 -10.25
C GLY A 140 -12.29 -7.52 -10.19
N ARG A 141 -11.09 -7.27 -10.74
CA ARG A 141 -9.95 -8.19 -10.77
C ARG A 141 -8.63 -7.44 -10.57
N PRO A 142 -7.54 -8.12 -10.19
CA PRO A 142 -6.22 -7.51 -10.17
C PRO A 142 -5.87 -6.90 -11.55
N PRO A 143 -5.34 -5.67 -11.60
CA PRO A 143 -4.93 -5.05 -12.84
C PRO A 143 -3.70 -5.76 -13.41
N ASN A 144 -3.66 -5.88 -14.73
CA ASN A 144 -2.45 -6.33 -15.40
C ASN A 144 -1.41 -5.18 -15.43
N LYS A 145 -0.18 -5.53 -15.78
CA LYS A 145 0.94 -4.57 -15.78
C LYS A 145 0.74 -3.41 -16.75
N ILE A 146 0.18 -3.66 -17.93
CA ILE A 146 -0.05 -2.63 -18.95
C ILE A 146 -1.17 -1.65 -18.55
N GLU A 147 -2.23 -2.12 -17.88
CA GLU A 147 -3.32 -1.30 -17.34
C GLU A 147 -2.80 -0.32 -16.30
N VAL A 148 -1.94 -0.80 -15.39
CA VAL A 148 -1.27 0.07 -14.40
C VAL A 148 -0.35 1.07 -15.10
N PHE A 149 0.41 0.64 -16.11
CA PHE A 149 1.29 1.53 -16.86
C PHE A 149 0.51 2.66 -17.53
N ARG A 150 -0.52 2.33 -18.30
CA ARG A 150 -1.40 3.31 -18.97
C ARG A 150 -2.01 4.27 -17.97
N ALA A 151 -2.59 3.78 -16.89
CA ALA A 151 -3.21 4.64 -15.88
C ALA A 151 -2.23 5.54 -15.12
N THR A 152 -0.95 5.17 -15.03
CA THR A 152 0.10 5.97 -14.36
C THR A 152 0.82 6.92 -15.29
N HIS A 153 0.73 6.72 -16.61
CA HIS A 153 1.42 7.51 -17.63
C HIS A 153 0.45 8.26 -18.57
N THR A 154 -0.84 8.32 -18.24
CA THR A 154 -1.82 9.19 -18.92
C THR A 154 -2.27 10.34 -18.01
N LYS A 155 -2.65 11.46 -18.62
CA LYS A 155 -3.15 12.65 -17.92
C LYS A 155 -4.54 12.40 -17.36
N LYS A 156 -4.77 12.84 -16.11
CA LYS A 156 -6.10 12.76 -15.47
C LYS A 156 -7.10 13.63 -16.24
N GLY A 157 -8.25 13.07 -16.61
CA GLY A 157 -9.34 13.80 -17.26
C GLY A 157 -9.26 13.88 -18.80
N THR A 158 -8.21 13.34 -19.40
CA THR A 158 -8.10 13.19 -20.86
C THR A 158 -7.74 11.75 -21.18
N ASP A 159 -8.73 10.97 -21.59
CA ASP A 159 -8.53 9.56 -21.91
C ASP A 159 -7.51 9.39 -23.05
N GLY A 160 -6.49 8.58 -22.80
CA GLY A 160 -5.48 8.20 -23.81
C GLY A 160 -4.32 9.20 -24.02
N VAL A 161 -4.34 10.38 -23.41
CA VAL A 161 -3.23 11.35 -23.58
C VAL A 161 -2.10 11.04 -22.61
N PHE A 162 -0.95 10.61 -23.13
CA PHE A 162 0.23 10.30 -22.34
C PHE A 162 0.89 11.57 -21.75
N ILE A 163 1.55 11.41 -20.59
CA ILE A 163 2.26 12.49 -19.90
C ILE A 163 3.59 12.85 -20.56
N ASP A 164 4.18 11.92 -21.31
CA ASP A 164 5.44 12.09 -22.02
C ASP A 164 5.49 11.24 -23.30
N GLY A 165 6.27 11.68 -24.29
CA GLY A 165 6.35 11.00 -25.59
C GLY A 165 7.00 9.62 -25.54
N LYS A 166 7.85 9.33 -24.53
CA LYS A 166 8.46 8.01 -24.39
C LYS A 166 7.42 6.98 -23.97
N SER A 167 6.56 7.33 -23.02
CA SER A 167 5.49 6.46 -22.54
C SER A 167 4.48 6.11 -23.64
N GLN A 168 4.11 7.09 -24.48
CA GLN A 168 3.29 6.87 -25.66
C GLN A 168 3.96 5.89 -26.63
N ARG A 169 5.20 6.17 -27.04
CA ARG A 169 5.94 5.33 -27.98
C ARG A 169 6.05 3.89 -27.51
N VAL A 170 6.39 3.67 -26.23
CA VAL A 170 6.52 2.31 -25.67
C VAL A 170 5.18 1.56 -25.64
N ASP A 171 4.07 2.24 -25.35
CA ASP A 171 2.73 1.61 -25.39
C ASP A 171 2.33 1.21 -26.81
N GLU A 172 2.58 2.10 -27.78
CA GLU A 172 2.30 1.88 -29.21
C GLU A 172 3.18 0.75 -29.78
N ASP A 173 4.49 0.78 -29.52
CA ASP A 173 5.44 -0.26 -29.93
C ASP A 173 5.05 -1.63 -29.34
N TYR A 174 4.64 -1.66 -28.06
CA TYR A 174 4.16 -2.87 -27.41
C TYR A 174 2.87 -3.38 -28.07
N ALA A 175 1.89 -2.50 -28.32
CA ALA A 175 0.64 -2.87 -28.96
C ALA A 175 0.87 -3.47 -30.36
N SER A 176 1.72 -2.83 -31.18
CA SER A 176 2.10 -3.34 -32.51
C SER A 176 2.78 -4.70 -32.41
N ALA A 177 3.72 -4.87 -31.49
CA ALA A 177 4.46 -6.12 -31.37
C ALA A 177 3.63 -7.29 -30.83
N ILE A 178 2.61 -7.01 -30.01
CA ILE A 178 1.63 -8.03 -29.58
C ILE A 178 0.76 -8.47 -30.76
N VAL A 179 0.28 -7.52 -31.58
CA VAL A 179 -0.49 -7.82 -32.79
C VAL A 179 0.34 -8.61 -33.80
N GLU A 180 1.61 -8.25 -33.99
CA GLU A 180 2.54 -8.98 -34.87
C GLU A 180 2.77 -10.41 -34.39
N LYS A 181 3.01 -10.61 -33.08
CA LYS A 181 3.38 -11.92 -32.52
C LYS A 181 2.19 -12.89 -32.42
N TYR A 182 1.00 -12.40 -32.08
CA TYR A 182 -0.16 -13.24 -31.80
C TYR A 182 -1.27 -13.15 -32.86
N GLY A 183 -1.21 -12.16 -33.75
CA GLY A 183 -2.25 -11.86 -34.73
C GLY A 183 -3.49 -11.21 -34.09
N SER A 184 -4.24 -10.44 -34.88
CA SER A 184 -5.45 -9.72 -34.42
C SER A 184 -6.56 -10.63 -33.89
N ASN A 185 -6.54 -11.93 -34.22
CA ASN A 185 -7.59 -12.91 -33.92
C ASN A 185 -7.13 -14.07 -33.02
N SER A 186 -6.09 -13.88 -32.20
CA SER A 186 -5.69 -14.91 -31.24
C SER A 186 -6.83 -15.20 -30.25
N GLU A 187 -7.24 -16.47 -30.13
CA GLU A 187 -8.27 -16.89 -29.16
C GLU A 187 -7.78 -16.84 -27.71
N SER A 188 -6.47 -16.67 -27.48
CA SER A 188 -5.88 -16.61 -26.13
C SER A 188 -4.53 -15.84 -26.08
N PRO A 189 -4.51 -14.54 -26.38
CA PRO A 189 -3.29 -13.75 -26.17
C PRO A 189 -2.93 -13.71 -24.67
N PRO A 190 -1.63 -13.70 -24.33
CA PRO A 190 -1.22 -13.59 -22.94
C PRO A 190 -1.71 -12.26 -22.35
N ILE A 191 -2.14 -12.29 -21.09
CA ILE A 191 -2.62 -11.11 -20.35
C ILE A 191 -1.55 -9.99 -20.35
N PHE A 192 -0.27 -10.35 -20.38
CA PHE A 192 0.88 -9.45 -20.54
C PHE A 192 2.13 -10.24 -20.96
N ASP A 193 2.81 -9.81 -22.02
CA ASP A 193 4.09 -10.39 -22.48
C ASP A 193 5.26 -9.54 -21.95
N LEU A 194 5.92 -10.03 -20.89
CA LEU A 194 7.01 -9.31 -20.24
C LEU A 194 8.24 -9.21 -21.14
N ASP A 195 8.55 -10.26 -21.91
CA ASP A 195 9.74 -10.28 -22.76
C ASP A 195 9.57 -9.27 -23.89
N LYS A 196 8.38 -9.22 -24.49
CA LYS A 196 8.10 -8.23 -25.52
C LYS A 196 8.13 -6.81 -24.97
N TRP A 197 7.60 -6.59 -23.76
CA TRP A 197 7.71 -5.30 -23.10
C TRP A 197 9.17 -4.88 -22.87
N ILE A 198 10.02 -5.79 -22.40
CA ILE A 198 11.45 -5.51 -22.16
C ILE A 198 12.13 -5.09 -23.46
N GLU A 199 11.84 -5.78 -24.57
CA GLU A 199 12.38 -5.46 -25.89
C GLU A 199 12.01 -4.03 -26.32
N VAL A 200 10.72 -3.71 -26.38
CA VAL A 200 10.24 -2.40 -26.88
C VAL A 200 10.56 -1.23 -25.95
N SER A 201 10.71 -1.50 -24.65
CA SER A 201 10.99 -0.47 -23.65
C SER A 201 12.49 -0.13 -23.50
N GLY A 202 13.36 -0.80 -24.27
CA GLY A 202 14.80 -0.55 -24.31
C GLY A 202 15.63 -1.40 -23.34
N GLY A 203 15.11 -2.56 -22.94
CA GLY A 203 15.82 -3.54 -22.14
C GLY A 203 15.93 -3.21 -20.65
N PHE A 204 16.84 -3.90 -19.97
CA PHE A 204 17.18 -3.63 -18.57
C PHE A 204 18.18 -2.47 -18.46
N ASN A 205 17.83 -1.45 -17.67
CA ASN A 205 18.75 -0.38 -17.30
C ASN A 205 19.00 -0.41 -15.79
N LYS A 206 20.26 -0.61 -15.39
CA LYS A 206 20.66 -0.78 -13.97
C LYS A 206 19.78 -1.78 -13.21
N GLY A 207 19.43 -2.89 -13.88
CA GLY A 207 18.58 -3.95 -13.34
C GLY A 207 17.09 -3.61 -13.21
N ARG A 208 16.62 -2.52 -13.84
CA ARG A 208 15.22 -2.09 -13.84
C ARG A 208 14.66 -2.08 -15.26
N VAL A 209 13.38 -2.41 -15.38
CA VAL A 209 12.62 -2.28 -16.63
C VAL A 209 11.78 -1.01 -16.56
N TYR A 210 11.71 -0.29 -17.68
CA TYR A 210 10.90 0.93 -17.77
C TYR A 210 9.43 0.62 -17.46
N GLY A 211 8.79 1.47 -16.66
CA GLY A 211 7.41 1.26 -16.18
C GLY A 211 7.25 0.23 -15.05
N PHE A 212 8.22 -0.68 -14.84
CA PHE A 212 8.04 -1.84 -13.94
C PHE A 212 9.11 -2.03 -12.85
N GLY A 213 10.16 -1.21 -12.82
CA GLY A 213 11.17 -1.24 -11.77
C GLY A 213 11.97 -2.56 -11.75
N SER A 214 12.43 -2.97 -10.57
CA SER A 214 13.24 -4.19 -10.39
C SER A 214 12.41 -5.48 -10.36
N SER A 215 11.09 -5.40 -10.17
CA SER A 215 10.20 -6.57 -10.05
C SER A 215 10.08 -7.39 -11.34
N ALA A 216 10.49 -6.85 -12.49
CA ALA A 216 10.56 -7.62 -13.73
C ALA A 216 11.67 -8.69 -13.71
N LYS A 217 12.78 -8.42 -13.01
CA LYS A 217 13.93 -9.34 -12.96
C LYS A 217 13.63 -10.59 -12.13
N SER A 218 12.89 -10.46 -11.03
CA SER A 218 12.53 -11.58 -10.15
C SER A 218 11.59 -12.60 -10.81
N GLN A 219 10.80 -12.17 -11.80
CA GLN A 219 9.92 -13.06 -12.55
C GLN A 219 10.66 -13.89 -13.61
N ILE A 220 11.77 -13.38 -14.15
CA ILE A 220 12.59 -14.07 -15.15
C ILE A 220 13.57 -15.05 -14.47
N SER A 221 14.08 -14.69 -13.28
CA SER A 221 15.10 -15.50 -12.59
C SER A 221 14.55 -16.63 -11.71
N GLY A 222 13.25 -16.94 -11.77
CA GLY A 222 12.61 -17.98 -10.94
C GLY A 222 12.76 -17.78 -9.42
N SER A 223 13.21 -16.59 -8.98
CA SER A 223 13.46 -16.31 -7.57
C SER A 223 12.21 -15.71 -6.97
N SER A 224 11.39 -16.57 -6.36
CA SER A 224 10.29 -16.17 -5.49
C SER A 224 10.82 -15.45 -4.26
N THR A 225 11.14 -14.17 -4.41
CA THR A 225 11.20 -13.26 -3.27
C THR A 225 9.77 -12.84 -2.97
N SER A 226 9.25 -13.30 -1.83
CA SER A 226 7.92 -12.98 -1.31
C SER A 226 7.67 -11.47 -1.28
N GLN A 227 7.08 -10.94 -2.34
CA GLN A 227 6.38 -9.66 -2.28
C GLN A 227 5.02 -9.99 -1.68
N SER A 228 4.79 -9.59 -0.42
CA SER A 228 3.45 -9.57 0.16
C SER A 228 2.57 -8.62 -0.65
N CYS A 229 1.99 -9.14 -1.72
CA CYS A 229 0.69 -8.70 -2.20
C CYS A 229 -0.28 -9.04 -1.06
N THR A 230 -0.88 -8.03 -0.45
CA THR A 230 -2.00 -8.27 0.47
C THR A 230 -3.09 -8.98 -0.32
N PHE A 231 -3.16 -10.30 -0.18
CA PHE A 231 -4.34 -11.07 -0.50
C PHE A 231 -5.45 -10.49 0.39
N VAL A 232 -6.38 -9.77 -0.21
CA VAL A 232 -7.58 -9.31 0.47
C VAL A 232 -8.43 -10.55 0.67
N TYR A 233 -8.36 -11.14 1.87
CA TYR A 233 -9.39 -12.07 2.31
C TYR A 233 -10.70 -11.28 2.48
N PRO A 234 -11.81 -11.75 1.92
CA PRO A 234 -13.12 -11.15 2.15
C PRO A 234 -13.56 -11.52 3.57
N GLY A 235 -13.33 -10.63 4.54
CA GLY A 235 -13.72 -10.92 5.92
C GLY A 235 -13.32 -9.93 7.00
N SER A 236 -12.75 -8.77 6.68
CA SER A 236 -12.53 -7.72 7.68
C SER A 236 -13.06 -6.41 7.14
N PHE A 237 -14.24 -6.02 7.61
CA PHE A 237 -14.81 -4.69 7.43
C PHE A 237 -13.91 -3.66 8.14
N SER A 238 -12.84 -3.25 7.47
CA SER A 238 -12.24 -1.94 7.69
C SER A 238 -12.99 -0.98 6.79
N GLN A 239 -13.64 0.03 7.38
CA GLN A 239 -14.30 1.10 6.64
C GLN A 239 -13.31 1.67 5.60
N PRO A 240 -13.73 1.85 4.33
CA PRO A 240 -12.85 2.36 3.29
C PRO A 240 -12.29 3.72 3.70
N ALA A 241 -10.96 3.87 3.61
CA ALA A 241 -10.30 5.13 3.87
C ALA A 241 -10.80 6.18 2.87
N MET A 242 -11.21 7.33 3.41
CA MET A 242 -11.77 8.46 2.69
C MET A 242 -10.80 8.93 1.59
N THR A 243 -11.31 9.11 0.36
CA THR A 243 -10.51 9.57 -0.77
C THR A 243 -10.14 11.05 -0.60
N GLN A 244 -9.08 11.52 -1.26
CA GLN A 244 -8.77 12.97 -1.27
C GLN A 244 -9.88 13.79 -1.92
N GLU A 245 -10.66 13.21 -2.84
CA GLU A 245 -11.84 13.85 -3.40
C GLU A 245 -12.98 13.93 -2.37
N GLU A 246 -13.19 12.89 -1.55
CA GLU A 246 -14.13 12.93 -0.42
C GLU A 246 -13.68 13.90 0.69
N ILE A 247 -12.37 13.99 0.96
CA ILE A 247 -11.81 14.99 1.89
C ILE A 247 -12.02 16.40 1.35
N GLN A 248 -11.79 16.63 0.05
CA GLN A 248 -12.02 17.93 -0.59
C GLN A 248 -13.51 18.27 -0.61
N GLN A 249 -14.39 17.33 -0.94
CA GLN A 249 -15.85 17.51 -0.88
C GLN A 249 -16.33 17.85 0.53
N LEU A 250 -15.79 17.21 1.57
CA LEU A 250 -16.13 17.55 2.97
C LEU A 250 -15.56 18.88 3.45
N ILE A 251 -14.49 19.38 2.80
CA ILE A 251 -13.97 20.73 3.03
C ILE A 251 -14.90 21.75 2.37
N ASP A 252 -15.32 21.49 1.13
CA ASP A 252 -16.16 22.37 0.31
C ASP A 252 -17.62 22.42 0.82
N GLU A 253 -18.16 21.31 1.35
CA GLU A 253 -19.53 21.21 1.89
C GLU A 253 -19.69 21.88 3.28
N LYS A 254 -18.57 22.34 3.87
CA LYS A 254 -18.54 23.06 5.16
C LYS A 254 -18.28 24.56 5.03
N GLU A 255 -18.29 25.12 3.81
CA GLU A 255 -18.32 26.57 3.61
C GLU A 255 -19.77 27.04 3.39
N PRO A 256 -20.27 28.04 4.16
CA PRO A 256 -21.52 28.73 3.84
C PRO A 256 -21.36 29.72 2.68
#